data_AF-A0A523MDW0-F1
#
_entry.id   AF-A0A523MDW0-F1
#
_cell.length_a   1.000
_cell.length_b   1.000
_cell.length_c   1.000
_cell.angle_alpha   90.00
_cell.angle_beta   90.00
_cell.angle_gamma   90.00
#
_symmetry.space_group_name_H-M   'P 1'
#
loop_
_entity.id
_entity.type
_entity.pdbx_description
1 polymer ?
#
loop_
_entity_poly.entity_id
_entity_poly.type
_entity_poly.pdbx_seq_one_letter_code
_entity_poly.pdbx_strand_id
1 'polypeptide(L)'
;MGGSKSEPRLCGAKTRSGGTCRAPAMRKARNGRCWMHGGKSPVPDKTAPYTGAVLPGEAALFAALPVGTVDDELKLCRLRLGRAAMAEAKLIASGESEGLARI
;
A
#
# COMPACT_ATOMS: atom_id res chain seq x y z
N MET A 1 27.72 18.80 -40.80
CA MET A 1 26.31 18.41 -41.03
C MET A 1 25.57 18.55 -39.71
N GLY A 2 24.74 19.60 -39.57
CA GLY A 2 24.07 19.95 -38.32
C GLY A 2 22.90 19.01 -38.03
N GLY A 3 22.96 18.31 -36.89
CA GLY A 3 21.85 17.48 -36.41
C GLY A 3 20.69 18.35 -35.94
N SER A 4 19.57 18.31 -36.65
CA SER A 4 18.33 18.94 -36.24
C SER A 4 17.88 18.36 -34.88
N LYS A 5 17.85 19.20 -33.85
CA LYS A 5 17.29 18.83 -32.54
C LYS A 5 15.79 18.59 -32.72
N SER A 6 15.38 17.34 -32.92
CA SER A 6 13.96 16.98 -32.98
C SER A 6 13.28 17.33 -31.67
N GLU A 7 12.19 18.10 -31.78
CA GLU A 7 11.35 18.50 -30.66
C GLU A 7 10.85 17.25 -29.91
N PRO A 8 10.80 17.26 -28.56
CA PRO A 8 10.40 16.09 -27.81
C PRO A 8 8.94 15.74 -28.14
N ARG A 9 8.73 14.55 -28.73
CA ARG A 9 7.38 14.01 -28.99
C ARG A 9 6.56 14.01 -27.70
N LEU A 10 5.29 14.41 -27.77
CA LEU A 10 4.37 14.36 -26.63
C LEU A 10 3.92 12.94 -26.32
N CYS A 11 3.47 12.72 -25.09
CA CYS A 11 2.98 11.43 -24.62
C CYS A 11 1.60 11.10 -25.21
N GLY A 12 1.46 9.93 -25.84
CA GLY A 12 0.20 9.49 -26.45
C GLY A 12 -0.89 8.95 -25.51
N ALA A 13 -0.76 9.10 -24.18
CA ALA A 13 -1.73 8.55 -23.22
C ALA A 13 -2.99 9.42 -23.10
N LYS A 14 -4.17 8.80 -22.92
CA LYS A 14 -5.41 9.51 -22.56
C LYS A 14 -5.46 9.74 -21.04
N THR A 15 -5.86 10.95 -20.63
CA THR A 15 -6.07 11.32 -19.23
C THR A 15 -7.45 10.86 -18.76
N ARG A 16 -7.65 10.82 -17.44
CA ARG A 16 -8.96 10.46 -16.84
C ARG A 16 -10.09 11.41 -17.25
N SER A 17 -9.77 12.66 -17.54
CA SER A 17 -10.71 13.68 -18.02
C SER A 17 -10.95 13.61 -19.55
N GLY A 18 -10.46 12.57 -20.23
CA GLY A 18 -10.68 12.35 -21.66
C GLY A 18 -9.74 13.09 -22.61
N GLY A 19 -8.82 13.92 -22.10
CA GLY A 19 -7.81 14.62 -22.90
C GLY A 19 -6.58 13.76 -23.22
N THR A 20 -5.65 14.28 -24.02
CA THR A 20 -4.34 13.66 -24.26
C THR A 20 -3.27 14.20 -23.32
N CYS A 21 -2.31 13.36 -22.96
CA CYS A 21 -1.21 13.72 -22.08
C CYS A 21 -0.28 14.74 -22.76
N ARG A 22 -0.09 15.89 -22.12
CA ARG A 22 0.77 16.98 -22.63
C ARG A 22 2.22 16.87 -22.16
N ALA A 23 2.56 15.83 -21.40
CA ALA A 23 3.93 15.62 -20.94
C ALA A 23 4.83 15.13 -22.09
N PRO A 24 6.12 15.50 -22.11
CA PRO A 24 7.05 14.98 -23.09
C PRO A 24 7.21 13.46 -22.94
N ALA A 25 7.17 12.74 -24.06
CA ALA A 25 7.55 11.34 -24.11
C ALA A 25 9.04 11.20 -23.83
N MET A 26 9.43 10.11 -23.17
CA MET A 26 10.85 9.89 -22.92
C MET A 26 11.57 9.59 -24.24
N ARG A 27 12.71 10.24 -24.47
CA ARG A 27 13.52 10.08 -25.70
C ARG A 27 13.89 8.62 -26.00
N LYS A 28 14.16 7.82 -24.96
CA LYS A 28 14.55 6.40 -25.09
C LYS A 28 13.35 5.44 -25.12
N ALA A 29 12.14 5.91 -24.80
CA ALA A 29 10.98 5.04 -24.71
C ALA A 29 10.37 4.85 -26.11
N ARG A 30 10.56 3.65 -26.67
CA ARG A 30 10.00 3.28 -27.98
C ARG A 30 8.45 3.35 -28.00
N ASN A 31 7.82 3.29 -26.83
CA ASN A 31 6.36 3.34 -26.66
C ASN A 31 5.74 4.75 -26.75
N GLY A 32 6.54 5.83 -26.85
CA GLY A 32 6.03 7.20 -26.95
C GLY A 32 5.29 7.70 -25.70
N ARG A 33 5.61 7.17 -24.52
CA ARG A 33 4.97 7.53 -23.26
C ARG A 33 5.88 8.35 -22.34
N CYS A 34 5.29 9.22 -21.53
CA CYS A 34 6.02 9.93 -20.48
C CYS A 34 6.33 9.00 -19.31
N TRP A 35 7.16 9.47 -18.37
CA TRP A 35 7.55 8.71 -17.18
C TRP A 35 6.33 8.19 -16.39
N MET A 36 5.28 9.00 -16.26
CA MET A 36 4.05 8.63 -15.52
C MET A 36 3.16 7.60 -16.23
N HIS A 37 3.13 7.57 -17.56
CA HIS A 37 2.19 6.72 -18.33
C HIS A 37 2.84 5.51 -19.02
N GLY A 38 4.17 5.44 -19.04
CA GLY A 38 4.93 4.33 -19.61
C GLY A 38 6.43 4.46 -19.43
N GLY A 39 6.85 5.25 -18.43
CA GLY A 39 8.13 5.03 -17.76
C GLY A 39 8.16 3.61 -17.24
N LYS A 40 9.36 3.04 -17.19
CA LYS A 40 9.57 1.94 -16.24
C LYS A 40 9.23 2.54 -14.88
N SER A 41 8.01 2.33 -14.39
CA SER A 41 7.80 2.28 -12.95
C SER A 41 8.88 1.34 -12.46
N PRO A 42 9.69 1.72 -11.45
CA PRO A 42 10.53 0.75 -10.80
C PRO A 42 9.60 -0.41 -10.45
N VAL A 43 9.79 -1.54 -11.13
CA VAL A 43 9.10 -2.76 -10.74
C VAL A 43 9.67 -2.97 -9.34
N PRO A 44 8.86 -2.94 -8.27
CA PRO A 44 9.38 -3.35 -6.98
C PRO A 44 10.01 -4.71 -7.20
N ASP A 45 11.24 -4.89 -6.74
CA ASP A 45 11.90 -6.19 -6.83
C ASP A 45 10.89 -7.26 -6.40
N LYS A 46 10.76 -8.32 -7.18
CA LYS A 46 9.69 -9.33 -7.00
C LYS A 46 9.70 -9.98 -5.61
N THR A 47 10.71 -9.69 -4.80
CA THR A 47 10.62 -9.72 -3.36
C THR A 47 9.70 -8.60 -2.87
N ALA A 48 8.39 -8.85 -2.86
CA ALA A 48 7.54 -8.14 -1.91
C ALA A 48 8.24 -8.25 -0.53
N PRO A 49 8.26 -7.21 0.31
CA PRO A 49 9.03 -7.20 1.57
C PRO A 49 8.69 -8.35 2.54
N TYR A 50 7.71 -9.20 2.20
CA TYR A 50 7.20 -10.32 2.96
C TYR A 50 7.39 -11.70 2.29
N THR A 51 7.99 -11.80 1.09
CA THR A 51 8.17 -13.12 0.41
C THR A 51 9.24 -14.02 1.04
N GLY A 52 9.96 -13.53 2.06
CA GLY A 52 10.91 -14.30 2.87
C GLY A 52 10.50 -14.43 4.34
N ALA A 53 9.24 -14.13 4.69
CA ALA A 53 8.79 -14.11 6.08
C ALA A 53 8.68 -15.51 6.74
N VAL A 54 8.75 -16.58 5.95
CA VAL A 54 8.69 -17.97 6.43
C VAL A 54 10.09 -18.57 6.32
N LEU A 55 10.72 -18.84 7.45
CA LEU A 55 12.06 -19.42 7.53
C LEU A 55 12.05 -20.93 7.19
N PRO A 56 13.22 -21.53 6.88
CA PRO A 56 13.32 -22.97 6.69
C PRO A 56 12.80 -23.74 7.91
N GLY A 57 11.75 -24.55 7.70
CA GLY A 57 11.08 -25.32 8.77
C GLY A 57 9.77 -24.72 9.27
N GLU A 58 9.44 -23.47 8.92
CA GLU A 58 8.23 -22.80 9.41
C GLU A 58 6.99 -23.00 8.50
N ALA A 59 7.17 -23.66 7.35
CA ALA A 59 6.11 -23.83 6.35
C ALA A 59 4.87 -24.57 6.90
N ALA A 60 5.08 -25.59 7.74
CA ALA A 60 3.99 -26.34 8.37
C ALA A 60 3.25 -25.51 9.42
N LEU A 61 3.97 -24.67 10.18
CA LEU A 61 3.39 -23.76 11.16
C LEU A 61 2.59 -22.66 10.47
N PHE A 62 3.14 -22.09 9.39
CA PHE A 62 2.48 -21.07 8.58
C PHE A 62 1.18 -21.59 7.93
N ALA A 63 1.20 -22.82 7.40
CA ALA A 63 0.02 -23.45 6.80
C ALA A 63 -1.06 -23.83 7.83
N ALA A 64 -0.68 -24.05 9.09
CA ALA A 64 -1.60 -24.38 10.18
C ALA A 64 -2.26 -23.16 10.82
N LEU A 65 -1.80 -21.94 10.50
CA LEU A 65 -2.43 -20.72 10.98
C LEU A 65 -3.85 -20.61 10.36
N PRO A 66 -4.91 -20.50 11.18
CA PRO A 66 -6.27 -20.35 10.67
C PRO A 66 -6.38 -19.03 9.91
N VAL A 67 -6.66 -19.12 8.61
CA VAL A 67 -6.60 -17.98 7.70
C VAL A 67 -7.79 -17.04 7.92
N GLY A 68 -7.57 -15.97 8.68
CA GLY A 68 -8.13 -14.65 8.37
C GLY A 68 -7.10 -13.84 7.56
N THR A 69 -7.49 -12.79 6.85
CA THR A 69 -6.47 -11.85 6.37
C THR A 69 -5.84 -11.13 7.56
N VAL A 70 -4.59 -10.68 7.46
CA VAL A 70 -4.00 -9.76 8.46
C VAL A 70 -4.93 -8.57 8.71
N ASP A 71 -5.64 -8.11 7.68
CA ASP A 71 -6.65 -7.06 7.81
C ASP A 71 -7.85 -7.46 8.68
N ASP A 72 -8.28 -8.73 8.65
CA ASP A 72 -9.36 -9.23 9.50
C ASP A 72 -8.92 -9.37 10.97
N GLU A 73 -7.68 -9.77 11.20
CA GLU A 73 -7.06 -9.73 12.53
C GLU A 73 -6.97 -8.29 13.06
N LEU A 74 -6.54 -7.34 12.22
CA LEU A 74 -6.48 -5.92 12.57
C LEU A 74 -7.87 -5.32 12.84
N LYS A 75 -8.89 -5.68 12.05
CA LYS A 75 -10.29 -5.27 12.31
C LYS A 75 -10.79 -5.84 13.63
N LEU A 76 -10.50 -7.10 13.93
CA LEU A 76 -10.89 -7.74 15.19
C LEU A 76 -10.20 -7.06 16.39
N CYS A 77 -8.91 -6.77 16.29
CA CYS A 77 -8.16 -6.02 17.30
C CYS A 77 -8.76 -4.62 17.53
N ARG A 78 -9.06 -3.87 16.46
CA ARG A 78 -9.71 -2.55 16.57
C ARG A 78 -11.09 -2.62 17.23
N LEU A 79 -11.90 -3.62 16.89
CA LEU A 79 -13.20 -3.83 17.50
C LEU A 79 -13.10 -4.12 19.00
N ARG A 80 -12.17 -5.00 19.40
CA ARG A 80 -11.92 -5.32 20.81
C ARG A 80 -11.44 -4.10 21.58
N LEU A 81 -10.52 -3.31 21.02
CA LEU A 81 -10.04 -2.07 21.61
C LEU A 81 -11.18 -1.05 21.80
N GLY A 82 -12.02 -0.87 20.78
CA GLY A 82 -13.19 0.02 20.88
C GLY A 82 -14.16 -0.42 21.98
N ARG A 83 -14.37 -1.73 22.16
CA ARG A 83 -15.20 -2.26 23.26
C ARG A 83 -14.58 -2.00 24.63
N ALA A 84 -13.27 -2.17 24.78
CA ALA A 84 -12.56 -1.88 26.02
C ALA A 84 -12.68 -0.38 26.38
N ALA A 85 -12.43 0.52 25.41
CA ALA A 85 -12.57 1.95 25.61
C ALA A 85 -14.01 2.36 25.99
N MET A 86 -15.03 1.74 25.39
CA MET A 86 -16.43 1.97 25.78
C MET A 86 -16.72 1.46 27.20
N ALA A 87 -16.16 0.32 27.59
CA ALA A 87 -16.31 -0.21 28.94
C ALA A 87 -15.63 0.70 29.98
N GLU A 88 -14.42 1.19 29.70
CA GLU A 88 -13.71 2.17 30.53
C GLU A 88 -14.51 3.47 30.64
N ALA A 89 -15.02 4.01 29.53
CA ALA A 89 -15.87 5.20 29.54
C ALA A 89 -17.14 4.98 30.36
N LYS A 90 -17.74 3.78 30.30
CA LYS A 90 -18.90 3.42 31.11
C LYS A 90 -18.55 3.33 32.60
N LEU A 91 -17.42 2.74 32.97
CA LEU A 91 -16.94 2.67 34.36
C LEU A 91 -16.63 4.06 34.94
N ILE A 92 -16.01 4.92 34.12
CA ILE A 92 -15.76 6.32 34.48
C ILE A 92 -17.08 7.05 34.67
N ALA A 93 -18.04 6.87 33.77
CA ALA A 93 -19.38 7.48 33.87
C ALA A 93 -20.20 6.92 35.05
N SER A 94 -20.04 5.64 35.43
CA SER A 94 -20.69 5.04 36.59
C SER A 94 -19.98 5.35 37.92
N GLY A 95 -18.80 5.99 37.88
CA GLY A 95 -17.99 6.28 39.07
C GLY A 95 -17.30 5.05 39.68
N GLU A 96 -17.29 3.92 38.97
CA GLU A 96 -16.72 2.63 39.40
C GLU A 96 -15.24 2.48 39.00
N SER A 97 -14.50 3.60 38.92
CA SER A 97 -13.13 3.63 38.41
C SER A 97 -12.05 3.24 39.44
N GLU A 98 -12.42 2.88 40.67
CA GLU A 98 -11.48 2.47 41.72
C GLU A 98 -10.92 1.06 41.45
N GLY A 99 -9.96 0.96 40.54
CA GLY A 99 -9.23 -0.29 40.30
C GLY A 99 -8.25 -0.28 39.12
N LEU A 100 -8.39 0.65 38.16
CA LEU A 100 -7.56 0.68 36.95
C LEU A 100 -6.15 1.28 37.14
N ALA A 101 -5.86 1.91 38.29
CA ALA A 101 -4.59 2.63 38.53
C ALA A 101 -3.50 1.81 39.25
N ARG A 102 -3.59 0.47 39.27
CA ARG A 102 -2.66 -0.39 40.05
C ARG A 102 -1.98 -1.49 39.23
N ILE A 103 -1.42 -1.13 38.08
CA ILE A 103 -0.47 -1.99 37.36
C ILE A 103 0.71 -1.14 36.90
#